data_AF-A0A1E7EZ81-F1
#
_entry.id   AF-A0A1E7EZ81-F1
#
_cell.length_a   1.000
_cell.length_b   1.000
_cell.length_c   1.000
_cell.angle_alpha   90.00
_cell.angle_beta   90.00
_cell.angle_gamma   90.00
#
_symmetry.space_group_name_H-M   'P 1'
#
loop_
_entity.id
_entity.type
_entity.pdbx_description
1 polymer ?
#
loop_
_entity_poly.entity_id
_entity_poly.type
_entity_poly.pdbx_seq_one_letter_code
_entity_poly.pdbx_strand_id
1 'polypeptide(L)'
;MAIFGSVWGTFGVIYILTKAIMRVAPIAYEPFMGTNSPLPGFSTIQWRYVFTIYIHCPVYFCYAEGYKGFHLKFAPLVVKRSFTLVVGTTQGNNPINYLLAPFFSMGLFCATKRRLIISWCVSIGVAIIVALVKQLSPVPRCILDAGVVVGLSIGSVSILYHYLKSMITGKLPDIDPCLPTPK
;
A
#
# COMPACT_ATOMS: atom_id res chain seq x y z
N MET A 1 25.41 10.28 2.53
CA MET A 1 23.94 10.49 2.58
C MET A 1 23.33 9.97 1.28
N ALA A 2 22.53 8.90 1.32
CA ALA A 2 21.83 8.38 0.15
C ALA A 2 20.50 9.09 -0.09
N ILE A 3 20.57 10.40 -0.35
CA ILE A 3 19.36 11.22 -0.48
C ILE A 3 18.57 10.75 -1.69
N PHE A 4 19.24 10.56 -2.83
CA PHE A 4 18.56 10.20 -4.07
C PHE A 4 17.87 8.82 -4.01
N GLY A 5 18.58 7.79 -3.55
CA GLY A 5 18.03 6.42 -3.46
C GLY A 5 16.87 6.30 -2.47
N SER A 6 16.99 6.95 -1.31
CA SER A 6 15.94 6.95 -0.30
C SER A 6 14.69 7.73 -0.73
N VAL A 7 14.88 8.89 -1.35
CA VAL A 7 13.78 9.72 -1.91
C VAL A 7 13.08 8.94 -3.03
N TRP A 8 13.81 8.48 -4.04
CA TRP A 8 13.21 7.79 -5.18
C TRP A 8 12.51 6.49 -4.75
N GLY A 9 13.15 5.69 -3.89
CA GLY A 9 12.56 4.46 -3.37
C GLY A 9 11.29 4.71 -2.55
N THR A 10 11.30 5.69 -1.66
CA THR A 10 10.14 5.99 -0.81
C THR A 10 9.01 6.67 -1.57
N PHE A 11 9.30 7.77 -2.25
CA PHE A 11 8.29 8.56 -2.97
C PHE A 11 7.76 7.81 -4.20
N GLY A 12 8.55 6.96 -4.84
CA GLY A 12 8.04 6.12 -5.91
C GLY A 12 7.02 5.08 -5.42
N VAL A 13 7.19 4.52 -4.22
CA VAL A 13 6.15 3.64 -3.62
C VAL A 13 4.91 4.45 -3.28
N ILE A 14 5.05 5.64 -2.68
CA ILE A 14 3.92 6.54 -2.42
C ILE A 14 3.19 6.85 -3.73
N TYR A 15 3.90 7.18 -4.81
CA TYR A 15 3.31 7.46 -6.12
C TYR A 15 2.50 6.27 -6.66
N ILE A 16 3.02 5.04 -6.55
CA ILE A 16 2.28 3.82 -6.95
C ILE A 16 0.99 3.69 -6.13
N LEU A 17 1.04 3.87 -4.81
CA LEU A 17 -0.13 3.79 -3.94
C LEU A 17 -1.14 4.90 -4.24
N THR A 18 -0.69 6.14 -4.43
CA THR A 18 -1.56 7.28 -4.78
C THR A 18 -2.22 7.07 -6.14
N LYS A 19 -1.50 6.55 -7.15
CA LYS A 19 -2.09 6.20 -8.45
C LYS A 19 -3.17 5.13 -8.31
N ALA A 20 -2.97 4.13 -7.44
CA ALA A 20 -3.99 3.13 -7.14
C ALA A 20 -5.22 3.77 -6.45
N ILE A 21 -5.01 4.64 -5.47
CA ILE A 21 -6.08 5.39 -4.78
C ILE A 21 -6.88 6.21 -5.79
N MET A 22 -6.24 7.02 -6.63
CA MET A 22 -6.94 7.86 -7.62
C MET A 22 -7.77 7.05 -8.63
N ARG A 23 -7.40 5.79 -8.87
CA ARG A 23 -8.16 4.89 -9.74
C ARG A 23 -9.39 4.30 -9.06
N VAL A 24 -9.28 3.97 -7.76
CA VAL A 24 -10.32 3.25 -7.00
C VAL A 24 -11.27 4.20 -6.28
N ALA A 25 -10.78 5.37 -5.84
CA ALA A 25 -11.55 6.41 -5.17
C ALA A 25 -12.85 6.81 -5.88
N PRO A 26 -12.88 7.12 -7.21
CA PRO A 26 -14.13 7.51 -7.85
C PRO A 26 -15.22 6.43 -7.73
N ILE A 27 -14.84 5.15 -7.79
CA ILE A 27 -15.74 4.00 -7.66
C ILE A 27 -16.27 3.90 -6.23
N ALA A 28 -15.40 4.12 -5.23
CA ALA A 28 -15.80 4.14 -3.82
C ALA A 28 -16.81 5.26 -3.49
N TYR A 29 -16.77 6.38 -4.21
CA TYR A 29 -17.65 7.53 -4.03
C TYR A 29 -18.92 7.52 -4.89
N GLU A 30 -19.08 6.57 -5.83
CA GLU A 30 -20.29 6.40 -6.64
C GLU A 30 -21.59 6.42 -5.80
N PRO A 31 -21.66 5.79 -4.60
CA PRO A 31 -22.87 5.83 -3.77
C PRO A 31 -23.25 7.23 -3.26
N PHE A 32 -22.31 8.18 -3.21
CA PHE A 32 -22.53 9.54 -2.68
C PHE A 32 -22.74 10.60 -3.76
N MET A 33 -22.27 10.35 -4.99
CA MET A 33 -22.39 11.30 -6.11
C MET A 33 -23.73 11.17 -6.88
N GLY A 34 -24.48 10.09 -6.68
CA GLY A 34 -25.79 9.90 -7.29
C GLY A 34 -26.88 10.75 -6.61
N THR A 35 -27.27 11.85 -7.25
CA THR A 35 -28.21 12.84 -6.70
C THR A 35 -29.62 12.32 -6.41
N ASN A 36 -30.04 11.17 -6.93
CA ASN A 36 -31.35 10.52 -6.69
C ASN A 36 -31.42 9.12 -7.31
N SER A 37 -30.63 8.16 -6.84
CA SER A 37 -30.87 6.78 -7.28
C SER A 37 -30.40 5.79 -6.22
N PRO A 38 -31.28 5.35 -5.30
CA PRO A 38 -31.11 4.00 -4.80
C PRO A 38 -31.05 3.08 -6.04
N LEU A 39 -30.09 2.16 -6.12
CA LEU A 39 -30.14 1.12 -7.16
C LEU A 39 -31.57 0.57 -7.18
N PRO A 40 -32.25 0.57 -8.34
CA PRO A 40 -33.67 0.27 -8.39
C PRO A 40 -33.90 -1.15 -7.85
N GLY A 41 -34.73 -1.27 -6.79
CA GLY A 41 -35.15 -2.56 -6.23
C GLY A 41 -34.88 -2.82 -4.75
N PHE A 42 -34.23 -1.91 -4.01
CA PHE A 42 -33.98 -2.10 -2.56
C PHE A 42 -35.01 -1.40 -1.66
N SER A 43 -35.56 -2.13 -0.70
CA SER A 43 -36.40 -1.60 0.38
C SER A 43 -35.60 -0.70 1.34
N THR A 44 -36.25 0.27 1.99
CA THR A 44 -35.64 1.19 2.97
C THR A 44 -34.83 0.48 4.06
N ILE A 45 -35.25 -0.73 4.44
CA ILE A 45 -34.54 -1.56 5.42
C ILE A 45 -33.22 -2.09 4.86
N GLN A 46 -33.18 -2.54 3.60
CA GLN A 46 -31.97 -3.04 2.96
C GLN A 46 -30.92 -1.94 2.80
N TRP A 47 -31.35 -0.69 2.56
CA TRP A 47 -30.45 0.47 2.55
C TRP A 47 -29.75 0.72 3.87
N ARG A 48 -30.48 0.55 4.99
CA ARG A 48 -29.89 0.73 6.32
C ARG A 48 -28.81 -0.32 6.61
N TYR A 49 -29.00 -1.55 6.14
CA TYR A 49 -27.96 -2.60 6.22
C TYR A 49 -26.75 -2.29 5.35
N VAL A 50 -26.97 -1.87 4.10
CA VAL A 50 -25.88 -1.50 3.17
C VAL A 50 -25.04 -0.36 3.73
N PHE A 51 -25.67 0.68 4.27
CA PHE A 51 -24.98 1.82 4.87
C PHE A 51 -24.18 1.43 6.12
N THR A 52 -24.73 0.54 6.96
CA THR A 52 -24.03 0.02 8.14
C THR A 52 -22.76 -0.75 7.74
N ILE A 53 -22.84 -1.59 6.70
CA ILE A 53 -21.69 -2.33 6.17
C ILE A 53 -20.69 -1.38 5.50
N TYR A 54 -21.18 -0.37 4.77
CA TYR A 54 -20.36 0.66 4.14
C TYR A 54 -19.50 1.42 5.15
N ILE A 55 -19.96 1.61 6.39
CA ILE A 55 -19.16 2.23 7.44
C ILE A 55 -18.23 1.22 8.13
N HIS A 56 -18.72 0.02 8.45
CA HIS A 56 -17.92 -0.96 9.20
C HIS A 56 -16.76 -1.53 8.39
N CYS A 57 -16.93 -1.72 7.07
CA CYS A 57 -15.90 -2.30 6.22
C CYS A 57 -14.64 -1.41 6.15
N PRO A 58 -14.71 -0.09 5.87
CA PRO A 58 -13.56 0.79 5.92
C PRO A 58 -12.90 0.89 7.28
N VAL A 59 -13.65 0.82 8.38
CA VAL A 59 -13.08 0.80 9.74
C VAL A 59 -12.26 -0.48 9.95
N TYR A 60 -12.75 -1.63 9.50
CA TYR A 60 -11.98 -2.87 9.55
C TYR A 60 -10.71 -2.77 8.70
N PHE A 61 -10.80 -2.29 7.46
CA PHE A 61 -9.64 -2.10 6.58
C PHE A 61 -8.63 -1.09 7.13
N CYS A 62 -9.10 -0.03 7.79
CA CYS A 62 -8.26 0.94 8.48
C CYS A 62 -7.35 0.25 9.50
N TYR A 63 -7.90 -0.67 10.30
CA TYR A 63 -7.12 -1.39 11.31
C TYR A 63 -6.30 -2.56 10.74
N ALA A 64 -6.93 -3.45 9.97
CA ALA A 64 -6.32 -4.68 9.49
C ALA A 64 -5.27 -4.41 8.39
N GLU A 65 -5.64 -3.68 7.35
CA GLU A 65 -4.74 -3.36 6.25
C GLU A 65 -3.91 -2.12 6.57
N GLY A 66 -4.55 -1.01 6.95
CA GLY A 66 -3.87 0.27 7.20
C GLY A 66 -2.86 0.20 8.35
N TYR A 67 -3.30 -0.14 9.55
CA TYR A 67 -2.41 -0.15 10.72
C TYR A 67 -1.54 -1.43 10.80
N LYS A 68 -2.16 -2.62 10.84
CA LYS A 68 -1.40 -3.88 11.00
C LYS A 68 -0.56 -4.25 9.77
N GLY A 69 -1.10 -4.06 8.58
CA GLY A 69 -0.42 -4.36 7.32
C GLY A 69 0.60 -3.27 6.96
N PHE A 70 0.10 -2.07 6.67
CA PHE A 70 0.93 -0.99 6.16
C PHE A 70 1.79 -0.34 7.24
N HIS A 71 1.20 0.19 8.32
CA HIS A 71 1.93 1.01 9.29
C HIS A 71 3.03 0.24 10.05
N LEU A 72 2.71 -0.97 10.53
CA LEU A 72 3.63 -1.74 11.37
C LEU A 72 4.67 -2.57 10.57
N LYS A 73 4.33 -3.05 9.37
CA LYS A 73 5.17 -4.00 8.63
C LYS A 73 5.73 -3.41 7.33
N PHE A 74 4.86 -2.94 6.45
CA PHE A 74 5.26 -2.52 5.09
C PHE A 74 6.00 -1.19 5.09
N ALA A 75 5.45 -0.16 5.74
CA ALA A 75 6.02 1.19 5.78
C ALA A 75 7.44 1.25 6.36
N PRO A 76 7.74 0.71 7.56
CA PRO A 76 9.10 0.74 8.09
C PRO A 76 10.09 -0.05 7.23
N LEU A 77 9.64 -1.13 6.58
CA LEU A 77 10.48 -1.89 5.65
C LEU A 77 10.82 -1.10 4.39
N VAL A 78 9.82 -0.47 3.75
CA VAL A 78 10.02 0.35 2.54
C VAL A 78 11.02 1.46 2.84
N VAL A 79 10.82 2.17 3.95
CA VAL A 79 11.74 3.23 4.38
C VAL A 79 13.12 2.64 4.60
N LYS A 80 13.29 1.62 5.46
CA LYS A 80 14.61 1.07 5.75
C LYS A 80 15.36 0.58 4.50
N ARG A 81 14.68 -0.12 3.59
CA ARG A 81 15.28 -0.59 2.33
C ARG A 81 15.63 0.56 1.39
N SER A 82 14.81 1.60 1.30
CA SER A 82 15.16 2.76 0.47
C SER A 82 16.45 3.45 0.94
N PHE A 83 16.72 3.44 2.24
CA PHE A 83 17.92 4.01 2.84
C PHE A 83 19.18 3.15 2.67
N THR A 84 19.08 1.89 2.21
CA THR A 84 20.27 1.06 1.92
C THR A 84 20.85 1.30 0.54
N LEU A 85 20.12 2.02 -0.33
CA LEU A 85 20.56 2.43 -1.67
C LEU A 85 21.53 3.61 -1.59
N VAL A 86 22.72 3.37 -1.05
CA VAL A 86 23.80 4.35 -0.89
C VAL A 86 24.90 4.06 -1.90
N VAL A 87 25.35 5.08 -2.64
CA VAL A 87 26.51 4.96 -3.55
C VAL A 87 27.72 4.47 -2.75
N GLY A 88 28.40 3.43 -3.25
CA GLY A 88 29.51 2.78 -2.55
C GLY A 88 29.13 1.53 -1.75
N THR A 89 27.85 1.23 -1.56
CA THR A 89 27.41 -0.07 -1.02
C THR A 89 27.15 -1.07 -2.13
N THR A 90 27.19 -2.37 -1.82
CA THR A 90 26.88 -3.46 -2.77
C THR A 90 25.51 -3.26 -3.44
N GLN A 91 24.54 -2.70 -2.72
CA GLN A 91 23.20 -2.45 -3.26
C GLN A 91 23.12 -1.17 -4.09
N GLY A 92 23.85 -0.12 -3.72
CA GLY A 92 23.90 1.12 -4.50
C GLY A 92 24.77 1.02 -5.76
N ASN A 93 25.77 0.13 -5.80
CA ASN A 93 26.60 -0.01 -7.00
C ASN A 93 25.86 -0.65 -8.18
N ASN A 94 24.68 -1.27 -7.95
CA ASN A 94 23.86 -1.80 -9.02
C ASN A 94 22.89 -0.72 -9.55
N PRO A 95 23.03 -0.26 -10.82
CA PRO A 95 22.17 0.78 -11.37
C PRO A 95 20.69 0.34 -11.47
N ILE A 96 20.42 -0.96 -11.60
CA ILE A 96 19.05 -1.50 -11.68
C ILE A 96 18.31 -1.26 -10.35
N ASN A 97 19.01 -1.37 -9.22
CA ASN A 97 18.43 -1.12 -7.90
C ASN A 97 18.02 0.34 -7.72
N TYR A 98 18.74 1.28 -8.34
CA TYR A 98 18.36 2.68 -8.37
C TYR A 98 17.18 2.94 -9.32
N LEU A 99 17.22 2.43 -10.54
CA LEU A 99 16.12 2.63 -11.49
C LEU A 99 14.80 2.09 -10.95
N LEU A 100 14.84 0.88 -10.39
CA LEU A 100 13.69 0.19 -9.81
C LEU A 100 13.64 0.33 -8.28
N ALA A 101 14.17 1.43 -7.71
CA ALA A 101 14.20 1.66 -6.27
C ALA A 101 12.86 1.48 -5.56
N PRO A 102 11.69 1.86 -6.15
CA PRO A 102 10.40 1.62 -5.51
C PRO A 102 10.12 0.13 -5.31
N PHE A 103 10.32 -0.67 -6.37
CA PHE A 103 10.13 -2.11 -6.34
C PHE A 103 11.19 -2.82 -5.47
N PHE A 104 12.42 -2.29 -5.43
CA PHE A 104 13.46 -2.74 -4.49
C PHE A 104 13.03 -2.50 -3.05
N SER A 105 12.49 -1.32 -2.75
CA SER A 105 12.05 -0.92 -1.41
C SER A 105 10.88 -1.77 -0.92
N MET A 106 9.98 -2.19 -1.82
CA MET A 106 8.91 -3.14 -1.53
C MET A 106 9.41 -4.57 -1.23
N GLY A 107 10.64 -4.90 -1.63
CA GLY A 107 11.26 -6.21 -1.45
C GLY A 107 10.90 -7.23 -2.53
N LEU A 108 10.58 -6.78 -3.75
CA LEU A 108 10.22 -7.65 -4.87
C LEU A 108 11.43 -8.35 -5.51
N PHE A 109 12.62 -7.76 -5.38
CA PHE A 109 13.89 -8.33 -5.82
C PHE A 109 15.03 -7.88 -4.90
N CYS A 110 16.21 -8.50 -5.02
CA CYS A 110 17.36 -8.28 -4.13
C CYS A 110 16.97 -8.33 -2.64
N ALA A 111 16.26 -9.40 -2.27
CA ALA A 111 15.87 -9.70 -0.90
C ALA A 111 16.19 -11.16 -0.56
N THR A 112 16.12 -11.54 0.72
CA THR A 112 16.24 -12.94 1.12
C THR A 112 15.19 -13.81 0.42
N LYS A 113 15.48 -15.09 0.17
CA LYS A 113 14.56 -16.01 -0.52
C LYS A 113 13.16 -16.01 0.11
N ARG A 114 13.12 -16.07 1.44
CA ARG A 114 11.87 -16.01 2.22
C ARG A 114 11.10 -14.70 1.96
N ARG A 115 11.79 -13.56 1.97
CA ARG A 115 11.14 -12.26 1.74
C ARG A 115 10.63 -12.11 0.31
N LEU A 116 11.36 -12.62 -0.67
CA LEU A 116 10.98 -12.57 -2.07
C LEU A 116 9.68 -13.37 -2.30
N ILE A 117 9.61 -14.60 -1.77
CA ILE A 117 8.39 -15.43 -1.83
C ILE A 117 7.21 -14.70 -1.21
N ILE A 118 7.36 -14.18 0.01
CA ILE A 118 6.27 -13.46 0.71
C ILE A 118 5.81 -12.24 -0.11
N SER A 119 6.75 -11.44 -0.63
CA SER A 119 6.41 -10.21 -1.35
C SER A 119 5.68 -10.51 -2.67
N TRP A 120 6.09 -11.55 -3.39
CA TRP A 120 5.41 -12.01 -4.61
C TRP A 120 4.04 -12.64 -4.30
N CYS A 121 3.93 -13.48 -3.27
CA CYS A 121 2.65 -14.06 -2.84
C CYS A 121 1.64 -12.97 -2.46
N VAL A 122 2.06 -11.95 -1.70
CA VAL A 122 1.19 -10.82 -1.34
C VAL A 122 0.80 -10.02 -2.58
N SER A 123 1.76 -9.70 -3.45
CA SER A 123 1.49 -8.90 -4.66
C SER A 123 0.53 -9.60 -5.62
N ILE A 124 0.75 -10.89 -5.87
CA ILE A 124 -0.12 -11.73 -6.70
C ILE A 124 -1.47 -11.92 -6.03
N GLY A 125 -1.49 -12.18 -4.72
CA GLY A 125 -2.72 -12.35 -3.95
C GLY A 125 -3.62 -11.12 -4.01
N VAL A 126 -3.07 -9.93 -3.79
CA VAL A 126 -3.80 -8.66 -3.93
C VAL A 126 -4.29 -8.47 -5.36
N ALA A 127 -3.47 -8.77 -6.36
CA ALA A 127 -3.88 -8.65 -7.77
C ALA A 127 -5.07 -9.57 -8.12
N ILE A 128 -5.06 -10.82 -7.63
CA ILE A 128 -6.16 -11.78 -7.80
C ILE A 128 -7.42 -11.29 -7.08
N ILE A 129 -7.30 -10.86 -5.81
CA ILE A 129 -8.44 -10.34 -5.05
C ILE A 129 -9.07 -9.15 -5.77
N VAL A 130 -8.26 -8.20 -6.25
CA VAL A 130 -8.76 -7.04 -7.02
C VAL A 130 -9.43 -7.49 -8.33
N ALA A 131 -8.91 -8.52 -9.01
CA ALA A 131 -9.53 -9.06 -10.21
C ALA A 131 -10.89 -9.72 -9.92
N LEU A 132 -11.03 -10.42 -8.78
CA LEU A 132 -12.29 -11.01 -8.33
C LEU A 132 -13.29 -9.95 -7.89
N VAL A 133 -12.86 -8.92 -7.15
CA VAL A 133 -13.72 -7.80 -6.70
C VAL A 133 -14.32 -7.05 -7.89
N LYS A 134 -13.60 -6.94 -9.01
CA LYS A 134 -14.12 -6.33 -10.24
C LYS A 134 -15.27 -7.10 -10.90
N GLN A 135 -15.42 -8.39 -10.60
CA GLN A 135 -16.52 -9.22 -11.12
C GLN A 135 -17.79 -9.11 -10.26
N LEU A 136 -17.70 -8.47 -9.09
CA LEU A 136 -18.85 -8.28 -8.21
C LEU A 136 -19.83 -7.23 -8.77
N SER A 137 -21.07 -7.31 -8.31
CA SER A 137 -22.07 -6.28 -8.59
C SER A 137 -21.63 -4.92 -8.03
N PRO A 138 -22.19 -3.81 -8.55
CA PRO A 138 -21.71 -2.46 -8.21
C PRO A 138 -21.69 -2.15 -6.71
N VAL A 139 -22.71 -2.60 -5.96
CA VAL A 139 -22.88 -2.29 -4.52
C VAL A 139 -21.78 -2.85 -3.63
N PRO A 140 -21.55 -4.19 -3.56
CA PRO A 140 -20.48 -4.74 -2.74
C PRO A 140 -19.09 -4.30 -3.20
N ARG A 141 -18.91 -4.06 -4.51
CA ARG A 141 -17.66 -3.52 -5.05
C ARG A 141 -17.35 -2.14 -4.48
N CYS A 142 -18.32 -1.22 -4.46
CA CYS A 142 -18.13 0.12 -3.89
C CYS A 142 -17.73 0.08 -2.41
N ILE A 143 -18.35 -0.80 -1.62
CA ILE A 143 -18.04 -0.97 -0.19
C ILE A 143 -16.59 -1.44 0.01
N LEU A 144 -16.18 -2.48 -0.73
CA LEU A 144 -14.83 -3.03 -0.62
C LEU A 144 -13.77 -2.05 -1.12
N ASP A 145 -14.02 -1.39 -2.25
CA ASP A 145 -13.14 -0.39 -2.83
C ASP A 145 -12.97 0.82 -1.88
N ALA A 146 -14.02 1.22 -1.14
CA ALA A 146 -13.92 2.24 -0.09
C ALA A 146 -12.97 1.82 1.04
N GLY A 147 -13.03 0.55 1.48
CA GLY A 147 -12.09 0.01 2.47
C GLY A 147 -10.65 0.00 1.97
N VAL A 148 -10.44 -0.42 0.72
CA VAL A 148 -9.12 -0.41 0.07
C VAL A 148 -8.54 1.00 0.00
N VAL A 149 -9.36 2.00 -0.37
CA VAL A 149 -8.93 3.41 -0.41
C VAL A 149 -8.46 3.90 0.95
N VAL A 150 -9.20 3.59 2.03
CA VAL A 150 -8.79 3.95 3.39
C VAL A 150 -7.48 3.27 3.78
N GLY A 151 -7.36 1.96 3.54
CA GLY A 151 -6.14 1.19 3.83
C GLY A 151 -4.91 1.73 3.10
N LEU A 152 -5.02 1.98 1.79
CA LEU A 152 -3.93 2.54 0.97
C LEU A 152 -3.57 3.97 1.38
N SER A 153 -4.56 4.78 1.78
CA SER A 153 -4.34 6.15 2.24
C SER A 153 -3.53 6.17 3.53
N ILE A 154 -3.93 5.37 4.52
CA ILE A 154 -3.19 5.20 5.78
C ILE A 154 -1.80 4.64 5.49
N GLY A 155 -1.66 3.70 4.56
CA GLY A 155 -0.36 3.16 4.18
C GLY A 155 0.56 4.21 3.56
N SER A 156 0.04 5.05 2.68
CA SER A 156 0.79 6.16 2.07
C SER A 156 1.25 7.17 3.11
N VAL A 157 0.35 7.58 4.01
CA VAL A 157 0.68 8.49 5.14
C VAL A 157 1.69 7.85 6.09
N SER A 158 1.57 6.54 6.36
CA SER A 158 2.50 5.82 7.24
C SER A 158 3.91 5.75 6.67
N ILE A 159 4.05 5.53 5.36
CA ILE A 159 5.36 5.56 4.69
C ILE A 159 5.99 6.95 4.84
N LEU A 160 5.21 8.01 4.58
CA LEU A 160 5.68 9.38 4.73
C LEU A 160 6.08 9.69 6.19
N TYR A 161 5.28 9.26 7.17
CA TYR A 161 5.57 9.42 8.59
C TYR A 161 6.90 8.76 8.97
N HIS A 162 7.12 7.49 8.61
CA HIS A 162 8.37 6.78 8.94
C HIS A 162 9.58 7.39 8.20
N TYR A 163 9.39 7.88 6.98
CA TYR A 163 10.44 8.56 6.22
C TYR A 163 10.86 9.87 6.89
N LEU A 164 9.90 10.75 7.19
CA LEU A 164 10.15 12.03 7.86
C LEU A 164 10.74 11.83 9.25
N LYS A 165 10.23 10.86 10.01
CA LYS A 165 10.80 10.48 11.32
C LYS A 165 12.26 10.04 11.19
N SER A 166 12.58 9.22 10.19
CA SER A 166 13.95 8.76 9.95
C SER A 166 14.89 9.89 9.52
N MET A 167 14.39 10.85 8.72
CA MET A 167 15.13 12.03 8.32
C MET A 167 15.42 12.98 9.48
N ILE A 168 14.42 13.25 10.33
CA ILE A 168 14.55 14.20 11.46
C ILE A 168 15.37 13.59 12.60
N THR A 169 15.12 12.33 12.96
CA THR A 169 15.79 11.68 14.10
C THR A 169 17.13 11.06 13.71
N GLY A 170 17.40 10.87 12.41
CA GLY A 170 18.58 10.16 11.90
C GLY A 170 18.60 8.65 12.22
N LYS A 171 17.56 8.14 12.89
CA LYS A 171 17.40 6.73 13.27
C LYS A 171 16.47 6.03 12.28
N LEU A 172 16.97 4.96 11.66
CA LEU A 172 16.17 4.11 10.78
C LEU A 172 15.21 3.22 11.58
N PRO A 173 14.10 2.75 10.96
CA PRO A 173 13.19 1.82 11.61
C PRO A 173 13.91 0.53 12.05
N ASP A 174 13.55 0.02 13.23
CA ASP A 174 14.15 -1.20 13.78
C ASP A 174 13.50 -2.46 13.21
N ILE A 175 13.76 -2.73 11.94
CA ILE A 175 13.30 -3.92 11.21
C ILE A 175 14.45 -4.49 10.37
N ASP A 176 14.55 -5.79 10.14
CA ASP A 176 15.56 -6.29 9.20
C ASP A 176 15.24 -5.85 7.76
N PRO A 177 16.16 -5.18 7.02
CA PRO A 177 15.94 -4.86 5.61
C PRO A 177 15.85 -6.11 4.71
N CYS A 178 16.15 -7.31 5.21
CA CYS A 178 16.09 -8.59 4.51
C CYS A 178 16.92 -8.58 3.22
N LEU A 179 18.13 -8.04 3.27
CA LEU A 179 19.07 -8.08 2.14
C LEU A 179 19.70 -9.48 2.01
N PRO A 180 20.07 -9.92 0.79
CA PRO A 180 20.81 -11.16 0.62
C PRO A 180 22.18 -11.06 1.32
N THR A 181 22.59 -12.12 2.00
CA THR A 181 23.95 -12.22 2.55
C THR A 181 24.95 -12.19 1.40
N PRO A 182 26.06 -11.43 1.50
CA PRO A 182 27.14 -11.54 0.53
C PRO A 182 27.62 -13.00 0.51
N LYS A 183 27.74 -13.55 -0.70
CA LYS A 183 28.37 -14.85 -0.94
C LYS A 183 29.88 -14.67 -0.86
#